data_AF-A0A316VBJ2-F1
#
_entry.id   AF-A0A316VBJ2-F1
#
_cell.length_a   1.000
_cell.length_b   1.000
_cell.length_c   1.000
_cell.angle_alpha   90.00
_cell.angle_beta   90.00
_cell.angle_gamma   90.00
#
_symmetry.space_group_name_H-M   'P 1'
#
loop_
_entity.id
_entity.type
_entity.pdbx_description
1 polymer ?
#
loop_
_entity_poly.entity_id
_entity_poly.type
_entity_poly.pdbx_seq_one_letter_code
_entity_poly.pdbx_strand_id
1 'polypeptide(L)'
;MEKQQPLQYLKVYTHNVARVLKPSQDGELAHAIHETLHYSLDGNEDDYLISRSQLAASSCAPSSSASAGKSSSDTFASQGQNGKLESDSEEVVHPGFVATNDPDRPYASYMWNEKSSLLTLPHPSTIDKPLLSDPCTASDNEADLRDAFDVTTKFFYFSDAKVDGNSQESYYPAEWIDEALGCLATATGLKTADTFIIAFPKLKLDCPHASDEQIYKKATKVADVWKRISTDKRILSLGLSDVSQRSLRAFVSQLDCPSLPPEEAELGTNEPIEIPSSPSKVSLGPDRLDERTELIRVYGPGPCRRPRLCTINLREQNCDDNSLGGRSVSKTSANASSCWDRGLAEYCKEENVLLVAHNDQKDILPERCLPTLLGEFEGRIPHAMSSNKRLEPVWLLKYTVLIRDRGVLADKGFVLFCKTVEA
;
A
#
# COMPACT_ATOMS: atom_id res chain seq x y z
N MET A 1 -16.71 20.87 -31.47
CA MET A 1 -15.72 19.91 -30.94
C MET A 1 -15.06 20.55 -29.74
N GLU A 2 -15.53 20.23 -28.53
CA GLU A 2 -14.82 20.62 -27.31
C GLU A 2 -13.43 19.97 -27.35
N LYS A 3 -12.39 20.78 -27.13
CA LYS A 3 -11.03 20.27 -26.98
C LYS A 3 -10.97 19.55 -25.64
N GLN A 4 -11.12 18.22 -25.66
CA GLN A 4 -10.86 17.41 -24.47
C GLN A 4 -9.42 17.66 -24.01
N GLN A 5 -9.24 17.94 -22.73
CA GLN A 5 -7.90 18.12 -22.17
C GLN A 5 -7.16 16.77 -22.17
N PRO A 6 -5.87 16.76 -22.54
CA PRO A 6 -5.09 15.53 -22.53
C PRO A 6 -4.80 15.07 -21.10
N LEU A 7 -4.68 13.76 -20.92
CA LEU A 7 -4.27 13.15 -19.65
C LEU A 7 -2.92 13.73 -19.18
N GLN A 8 -2.86 14.25 -17.96
CA GLN A 8 -1.62 14.74 -17.32
C GLN A 8 -1.22 13.92 -16.10
N TYR A 9 -2.20 13.39 -15.37
CA TYR A 9 -1.97 12.61 -14.16
C TYR A 9 -2.82 11.35 -14.15
N LEU A 10 -2.24 10.27 -13.63
CA LEU A 10 -2.93 9.00 -13.43
C LEU A 10 -2.78 8.58 -11.97
N LYS A 11 -3.88 8.24 -11.32
CA LYS A 11 -3.91 7.67 -9.98
C LYS A 11 -4.56 6.30 -10.02
N VAL A 12 -3.87 5.29 -9.50
CA VAL A 12 -4.33 3.89 -9.52
C VAL A 12 -4.43 3.35 -8.10
N TYR A 13 -5.62 2.90 -7.70
CA TYR A 13 -5.92 2.19 -6.47
C TYR A 13 -6.11 0.71 -6.80
N THR A 14 -5.26 -0.18 -6.28
CA THR A 14 -5.30 -1.61 -6.67
C THR A 14 -6.07 -2.50 -5.69
N HIS A 15 -6.95 -1.92 -4.88
CA HIS A 15 -7.62 -2.60 -3.78
C HIS A 15 -8.74 -3.54 -4.25
N ASN A 16 -8.75 -4.78 -3.75
CA ASN A 16 -9.83 -5.77 -3.92
C ASN A 16 -10.24 -6.01 -5.39
N VAL A 17 -9.31 -5.80 -6.33
CA VAL A 17 -9.56 -6.04 -7.76
C VAL A 17 -9.17 -7.47 -8.11
N ALA A 18 -9.75 -8.46 -7.44
CA ALA A 18 -9.38 -9.85 -7.65
C ALA A 18 -10.04 -10.40 -8.93
N ARG A 19 -9.44 -10.13 -10.08
CA ARG A 19 -9.61 -10.99 -11.26
C ARG A 19 -8.52 -12.05 -11.22
N VAL A 20 -8.86 -13.32 -11.42
CA VAL A 20 -7.85 -14.40 -11.43
C VAL A 20 -7.00 -14.30 -12.70
N LEU A 21 -6.02 -13.40 -12.69
CA LEU A 21 -5.04 -13.25 -13.76
C LEU A 21 -3.77 -14.04 -13.44
N LYS A 22 -2.97 -14.33 -14.47
CA LYS A 22 -1.65 -14.92 -14.24
C LYS A 22 -0.77 -13.90 -13.49
N PRO A 23 -0.04 -14.32 -12.45
CA PRO A 23 0.89 -13.43 -11.75
C PRO A 23 1.88 -12.80 -12.74
N SER A 24 2.08 -11.49 -12.61
CA SER A 24 3.08 -10.78 -13.42
C SER A 24 4.49 -11.21 -13.04
N GLN A 25 5.35 -11.39 -14.05
CA GLN A 25 6.79 -11.62 -13.84
C GLN A 25 7.49 -10.39 -13.26
N ASP A 26 6.89 -9.20 -13.45
CA ASP A 26 7.40 -7.93 -12.97
C ASP A 26 7.02 -7.64 -11.50
N GLY A 27 6.39 -8.59 -10.82
CA GLY A 27 6.10 -8.53 -9.39
C GLY A 27 4.65 -8.22 -9.03
N GLU A 28 4.41 -8.14 -7.72
CA GLU A 28 3.07 -8.00 -7.14
C GLU A 28 2.39 -6.69 -7.56
N LEU A 29 3.11 -5.57 -7.54
CA LEU A 29 2.55 -4.27 -7.93
C LEU A 29 2.13 -4.26 -9.41
N ALA A 30 2.97 -4.77 -10.29
CA ALA A 30 2.68 -4.87 -11.72
C ALA A 30 1.41 -5.69 -11.96
N HIS A 31 1.27 -6.82 -11.26
CA HIS A 31 0.09 -7.66 -11.31
C HIS A 31 -1.17 -6.92 -10.82
N ALA A 32 -1.09 -6.24 -9.67
CA ALA A 32 -2.21 -5.51 -9.11
C ALA A 32 -2.64 -4.32 -10.00
N ILE A 33 -1.70 -3.62 -10.64
CA ILE A 33 -2.01 -2.58 -11.64
C ILE A 33 -2.73 -3.20 -12.83
N HIS A 34 -2.25 -4.35 -13.33
CA HIS A 34 -2.84 -5.02 -14.49
C HIS A 34 -4.29 -5.44 -14.24
N GLU A 35 -4.56 -6.06 -13.10
CA GLU A 35 -5.91 -6.40 -12.65
C GLU A 35 -6.81 -5.16 -12.56
N THR A 36 -6.26 -4.07 -12.01
CA THR A 36 -6.96 -2.78 -11.88
C THR A 36 -7.34 -2.19 -13.23
N LEU A 37 -6.43 -2.24 -14.21
CA LEU A 37 -6.69 -1.75 -15.56
C LEU A 37 -7.80 -2.58 -16.23
N HIS A 38 -7.77 -3.90 -16.10
CA HIS A 38 -8.84 -4.77 -16.60
C HIS A 38 -10.20 -4.45 -15.97
N TYR A 39 -10.26 -4.36 -14.65
CA TYR A 39 -11.50 -4.02 -13.94
C TYR A 39 -12.03 -2.63 -14.31
N SER A 40 -11.12 -1.66 -14.49
CA SER A 40 -11.53 -0.28 -14.77
C SER A 40 -11.84 -0.03 -16.25
N LEU A 41 -11.25 -0.82 -17.15
CA LEU A 41 -11.21 -0.54 -18.58
C LEU A 41 -11.70 -1.67 -19.50
N ASP A 42 -12.13 -2.82 -19.01
CA ASP A 42 -12.67 -3.85 -19.92
C ASP A 42 -14.17 -3.71 -20.15
N GLY A 43 -14.92 -3.19 -19.18
CA GLY A 43 -16.39 -3.16 -19.26
C GLY A 43 -17.04 -4.52 -19.09
N ASN A 44 -16.41 -5.45 -18.36
CA ASN A 44 -16.98 -6.77 -18.12
C ASN A 44 -18.20 -6.67 -17.19
N GLU A 45 -19.29 -7.37 -17.54
CA GLU A 45 -20.56 -7.35 -16.81
C GLU A 45 -20.41 -7.81 -15.36
N ASP A 46 -19.54 -8.79 -15.12
CA ASP A 46 -19.25 -9.33 -13.79
C ASP A 46 -18.66 -8.29 -12.82
N ASP A 47 -18.06 -7.20 -13.31
CA ASP A 47 -17.45 -6.18 -12.45
C ASP A 47 -18.48 -5.18 -11.91
N TYR A 48 -19.53 -4.89 -12.67
CA TYR A 48 -20.49 -3.82 -12.36
C TYR A 48 -21.89 -4.33 -12.02
N LEU A 49 -22.26 -5.56 -12.39
CA LEU A 49 -23.53 -6.14 -11.99
C LEU A 49 -23.44 -6.77 -10.60
N ILE A 50 -24.37 -6.42 -9.72
CA ILE A 50 -24.47 -7.08 -8.42
C ILE A 50 -25.13 -8.45 -8.64
N SER A 51 -24.37 -9.52 -8.39
CA SER A 51 -24.91 -10.88 -8.47
C SER A 51 -26.04 -11.07 -7.44
N ARG A 52 -27.12 -11.76 -7.81
CA ARG A 52 -28.23 -12.07 -6.87
C ARG A 52 -27.78 -12.79 -5.59
N SER A 53 -26.68 -13.54 -5.65
CA SER A 53 -26.05 -14.17 -4.49
C SER A 53 -25.46 -13.16 -3.49
N GLN A 54 -24.94 -12.01 -3.96
CA GLN A 54 -24.43 -10.94 -3.11
C GLN A 54 -25.56 -10.14 -2.45
N LEU A 55 -26.66 -9.88 -3.17
CA LEU A 55 -27.86 -9.25 -2.60
C LEU A 55 -28.49 -10.08 -1.47
N ALA A 56 -28.40 -11.41 -1.55
CA ALA A 56 -28.88 -12.30 -0.50
C ALA A 56 -27.92 -12.38 0.71
N ALA A 57 -26.62 -12.10 0.51
CA ALA A 57 -25.62 -12.08 1.58
C ALA A 57 -25.62 -10.77 2.38
N SER A 58 -26.01 -9.64 1.77
CA SER A 58 -26.11 -8.35 2.46
C SER A 58 -27.37 -8.20 3.32
N SER A 59 -28.33 -9.13 3.23
CA SER A 59 -29.61 -9.09 3.96
C SER A 59 -29.67 -9.97 5.21
N CYS A 60 -28.56 -10.10 5.97
CA CYS A 60 -28.61 -10.71 7.29
C CYS A 60 -29.17 -9.71 8.33
N ALA A 61 -30.49 -9.48 8.28
CA ALA A 61 -31.21 -8.84 9.37
C ALA A 61 -31.37 -9.81 10.56
N PRO A 62 -31.41 -9.32 11.82
CA PRO A 62 -31.57 -10.18 12.98
C PRO A 62 -33.04 -10.58 13.10
N SER A 63 -33.39 -11.82 12.73
CA SER A 63 -34.70 -12.37 13.07
C SER A 63 -34.72 -12.76 14.56
N SER A 64 -35.27 -11.88 15.39
CA SER A 64 -35.58 -12.18 16.78
C SER A 64 -36.78 -13.13 16.90
N SER A 65 -36.50 -14.29 17.49
CA SER A 65 -37.33 -15.13 18.39
C SER A 65 -38.55 -15.94 17.90
N ALA A 66 -38.49 -17.21 18.32
CA ALA A 66 -39.56 -18.19 18.64
C ALA A 66 -40.26 -18.89 17.46
N SER A 67 -40.48 -20.21 17.42
CA SER A 67 -40.48 -21.27 18.44
C SER A 67 -40.51 -22.66 17.77
N ALA A 68 -40.09 -23.68 18.53
CA ALA A 68 -40.03 -25.09 18.17
C ALA A 68 -41.37 -25.74 17.74
N GLY A 69 -41.30 -26.75 16.86
CA GLY A 69 -42.35 -27.79 16.77
C GLY A 69 -42.50 -28.56 15.45
N LYS A 70 -41.87 -29.75 15.38
CA LYS A 70 -42.35 -31.04 14.83
C LYS A 70 -42.92 -31.17 13.38
N SER A 71 -42.24 -32.04 12.62
CA SER A 71 -42.72 -33.14 11.74
C SER A 71 -43.95 -32.96 10.83
N SER A 72 -43.79 -33.16 9.52
CA SER A 72 -44.11 -34.41 8.78
C SER A 72 -44.23 -34.17 7.27
N SER A 73 -43.97 -35.23 6.51
CA SER A 73 -44.22 -35.48 5.08
C SER A 73 -45.42 -34.76 4.43
N ASP A 74 -45.27 -34.30 3.19
CA ASP A 74 -45.91 -34.97 2.05
C ASP A 74 -45.51 -34.43 0.67
N THR A 75 -45.55 -35.38 -0.25
CA THR A 75 -45.33 -35.32 -1.70
C THR A 75 -46.51 -34.63 -2.38
N PHE A 76 -46.32 -33.78 -3.40
CA PHE A 76 -47.21 -33.77 -4.59
C PHE A 76 -46.62 -32.98 -5.77
N ALA A 77 -47.15 -33.35 -6.94
CA ALA A 77 -46.62 -33.26 -8.29
C ALA A 77 -46.60 -31.88 -8.96
N SER A 78 -45.81 -31.86 -10.03
CA SER A 78 -45.85 -30.95 -11.17
C SER A 78 -47.26 -30.60 -11.67
N GLN A 79 -47.46 -29.33 -12.04
CA GLN A 79 -48.09 -28.97 -13.32
C GLN A 79 -47.81 -27.50 -13.64
N GLY A 80 -47.44 -27.26 -14.89
CA GLY A 80 -46.93 -25.98 -15.36
C GLY A 80 -48.00 -24.92 -15.56
N GLN A 81 -47.53 -23.67 -15.51
CA GLN A 81 -48.10 -22.59 -16.30
C GLN A 81 -46.97 -21.79 -16.91
N ASN A 82 -46.97 -21.76 -18.25
CA ASN A 82 -46.27 -20.77 -19.06
C ASN A 82 -46.78 -19.37 -18.68
N GLY A 83 -46.03 -18.68 -17.84
CA GLY A 83 -46.14 -17.25 -17.65
C GLY A 83 -44.93 -16.60 -18.30
N LYS A 84 -45.12 -16.00 -19.48
CA LYS A 84 -44.20 -15.05 -20.08
C LYS A 84 -44.14 -13.82 -19.15
N LEU A 85 -43.31 -13.89 -18.12
CA LEU A 85 -42.88 -12.74 -17.34
C LEU A 85 -41.80 -12.04 -18.16
N GLU A 86 -42.20 -11.04 -18.93
CA GLU A 86 -41.35 -9.89 -19.20
C GLU A 86 -41.07 -9.24 -17.84
N SER A 87 -40.08 -9.79 -17.12
CA SER A 87 -39.52 -9.10 -15.97
C SER A 87 -38.56 -8.06 -16.53
N ASP A 88 -38.99 -6.80 -16.52
CA ASP A 88 -38.09 -5.66 -16.36
C ASP A 88 -37.29 -5.90 -15.07
N SER A 89 -36.24 -6.71 -15.16
CA SER A 89 -35.26 -6.82 -14.10
C SER A 89 -34.36 -5.61 -14.23
N GLU A 90 -34.64 -4.56 -13.46
CA GLU A 90 -33.69 -3.47 -13.26
C GLU A 90 -32.36 -4.09 -12.82
N GLU A 91 -31.37 -4.08 -13.71
CA GLU A 91 -30.01 -4.49 -13.40
C GLU A 91 -29.47 -3.55 -12.33
N VAL A 92 -29.21 -4.09 -11.13
CA VAL A 92 -28.65 -3.31 -10.04
C VAL A 92 -27.15 -3.22 -10.24
N VAL A 93 -26.70 -2.02 -10.59
CA VAL A 93 -25.29 -1.69 -10.82
C VAL A 93 -24.61 -1.37 -9.49
N HIS A 94 -23.37 -1.81 -9.35
CA HIS A 94 -22.55 -1.54 -8.18
C HIS A 94 -22.37 -0.01 -7.98
N PRO A 95 -22.51 0.51 -6.75
CA PRO A 95 -22.25 1.91 -6.48
C PRO A 95 -20.87 2.35 -6.98
N GLY A 96 -20.80 3.55 -7.56
CA GLY A 96 -19.57 4.15 -8.06
C GLY A 96 -19.28 3.92 -9.55
N PHE A 97 -19.94 2.96 -10.20
CA PHE A 97 -19.86 2.83 -11.65
C PHE A 97 -20.68 3.93 -12.32
N VAL A 98 -20.12 4.55 -13.35
CA VAL A 98 -20.74 5.62 -14.12
C VAL A 98 -21.11 5.07 -15.49
N ALA A 99 -22.36 5.29 -15.90
CA ALA A 99 -22.81 4.93 -17.23
C ALA A 99 -22.00 5.67 -18.30
N THR A 100 -21.61 4.98 -19.37
CA THR A 100 -20.88 5.56 -20.49
C THR A 100 -21.70 5.48 -21.78
N ASN A 101 -21.30 6.26 -22.78
CA ASN A 101 -21.90 6.22 -24.12
C ASN A 101 -21.28 5.14 -25.03
N ASP A 102 -20.34 4.35 -24.50
CA ASP A 102 -19.67 3.26 -25.22
C ASP A 102 -20.53 1.99 -25.13
N PRO A 103 -21.03 1.45 -26.26
CA PRO A 103 -21.83 0.23 -26.25
C PRO A 103 -21.03 -0.99 -25.78
N ASP A 104 -19.71 -1.00 -25.96
CA ASP A 104 -18.84 -2.09 -25.51
C ASP A 104 -18.46 -1.93 -24.02
N ARG A 105 -18.70 -0.75 -23.44
CA ARG A 105 -18.47 -0.45 -22.02
C ARG A 105 -19.62 0.39 -21.47
N PRO A 106 -20.78 -0.21 -21.17
CA PRO A 106 -21.93 0.55 -20.69
C PRO A 106 -21.68 1.22 -19.33
N TYR A 107 -20.74 0.68 -18.53
CA TYR A 107 -20.36 1.24 -17.24
C TYR A 107 -18.84 1.29 -17.05
N ALA A 108 -18.36 2.33 -16.37
CA ALA A 108 -16.96 2.52 -16.05
C ALA A 108 -16.78 2.79 -14.55
N SER A 109 -15.74 2.22 -13.95
CA SER A 109 -15.37 2.46 -12.55
C SER A 109 -14.32 3.56 -12.39
N TYR A 110 -14.01 4.35 -13.43
CA TYR A 110 -13.02 5.44 -13.34
C TYR A 110 -13.67 6.82 -13.15
N MET A 111 -12.86 7.78 -12.69
CA MET A 111 -13.26 9.19 -12.64
C MET A 111 -12.23 10.09 -13.34
N TRP A 112 -12.73 10.98 -14.20
CA TRP A 112 -11.95 12.04 -14.83
C TRP A 112 -12.20 13.38 -14.15
N ASN A 113 -11.13 14.08 -13.77
CA ASN A 113 -11.19 15.45 -13.29
C ASN A 113 -10.63 16.40 -14.35
N GLU A 114 -11.53 17.12 -15.03
CA GLU A 114 -11.18 18.07 -16.09
C GLU A 114 -10.27 19.21 -15.60
N LYS A 115 -10.42 19.67 -14.36
CA LYS A 115 -9.65 20.83 -13.85
C LYS A 115 -8.19 20.47 -13.62
N SER A 116 -7.92 19.24 -13.18
CA SER A 116 -6.57 18.77 -12.91
C SER A 116 -6.01 17.85 -14.00
N SER A 117 -6.79 17.50 -15.03
CA SER A 117 -6.42 16.49 -16.02
C SER A 117 -5.97 15.17 -15.38
N LEU A 118 -6.67 14.76 -14.31
CA LEU A 118 -6.39 13.56 -13.52
C LEU A 118 -7.39 12.45 -13.82
N LEU A 119 -6.89 11.30 -14.22
CA LEU A 119 -7.65 10.05 -14.30
C LEU A 119 -7.43 9.21 -13.04
N THR A 120 -8.50 8.75 -12.40
CA THR A 120 -8.45 7.88 -11.21
C THR A 120 -9.05 6.51 -11.50
N LEU A 121 -8.29 5.44 -11.24
CA LEU A 121 -8.62 4.03 -11.56
C LEU A 121 -8.48 3.11 -10.34
N PRO A 122 -9.50 2.31 -9.97
CA PRO A 122 -10.88 2.73 -10.09
C PRO A 122 -11.12 3.90 -9.12
N HIS A 123 -12.29 4.50 -9.21
CA HIS A 123 -12.72 5.54 -8.29
C HIS A 123 -12.91 4.91 -6.90
N PRO A 124 -12.40 5.51 -5.81
CA PRO A 124 -12.50 4.90 -4.48
C PRO A 124 -13.92 4.61 -3.98
N SER A 125 -14.97 5.17 -4.60
CA SER A 125 -16.36 4.82 -4.27
C SER A 125 -16.85 3.51 -4.90
N THR A 126 -16.16 2.99 -5.92
CA THR A 126 -16.46 1.67 -6.51
C THR A 126 -15.80 0.54 -5.73
N ILE A 127 -14.89 0.91 -4.82
CA ILE A 127 -14.10 -0.03 -4.05
C ILE A 127 -14.90 -0.36 -2.79
N ASP A 128 -15.26 -1.64 -2.63
CA ASP A 128 -15.84 -2.12 -1.39
C ASP A 128 -14.89 -1.82 -0.23
N LYS A 129 -15.43 -1.30 0.87
CA LYS A 129 -14.67 -0.97 2.08
C LYS A 129 -14.91 -2.05 3.14
N PRO A 130 -14.23 -3.20 3.07
CA PRO A 130 -14.51 -4.35 3.93
C PRO A 130 -14.40 -4.02 5.42
N LEU A 131 -13.53 -3.07 5.77
CA LEU A 131 -13.21 -2.64 7.13
C LEU A 131 -14.34 -1.84 7.81
N LEU A 132 -15.29 -1.30 7.05
CA LEU A 132 -16.50 -0.64 7.57
C LEU A 132 -17.68 -1.60 7.70
N SER A 133 -17.54 -2.85 7.24
CA SER A 133 -18.62 -3.81 7.11
C SER A 133 -18.39 -5.13 7.85
N ASP A 134 -17.32 -5.28 8.65
CA ASP A 134 -17.08 -6.53 9.38
C ASP A 134 -18.18 -6.75 10.45
N PRO A 135 -19.09 -7.73 10.25
CA PRO A 135 -20.21 -8.00 11.16
C PRO A 135 -19.74 -8.56 12.51
N CYS A 136 -18.46 -8.94 12.65
CA CYS A 136 -17.87 -9.38 13.91
C CYS A 136 -17.36 -8.22 14.76
N THR A 137 -17.27 -7.02 14.22
CA THR A 137 -16.88 -5.80 14.94
C THR A 137 -18.13 -5.05 15.42
N ALA A 138 -18.93 -5.69 16.28
CA ALA A 138 -20.21 -5.20 16.76
C ALA A 138 -20.10 -4.07 17.81
N SER A 139 -19.15 -3.15 17.65
CA SER A 139 -19.04 -1.94 18.48
C SER A 139 -19.46 -0.72 17.67
N ASP A 140 -20.56 -0.08 18.07
CA ASP A 140 -21.06 1.18 17.47
C ASP A 140 -20.10 2.38 17.67
N ASN A 141 -18.96 2.17 18.34
CA ASN A 141 -17.94 3.19 18.56
C ASN A 141 -16.84 3.09 17.49
N GLU A 142 -16.70 4.11 16.64
CA GLU A 142 -15.61 4.23 15.65
C GLU A 142 -14.20 4.10 16.26
N ALA A 143 -14.03 4.48 17.54
CA ALA A 143 -12.75 4.40 18.24
C ALA A 143 -12.32 2.94 18.50
N ASP A 144 -13.25 2.11 18.95
CA ASP A 144 -13.01 0.68 19.24
C ASP A 144 -12.73 -0.09 17.95
N LEU A 145 -13.37 0.29 16.84
CA LEU A 145 -13.12 -0.26 15.51
C LEU A 145 -11.71 0.02 15.01
N ARG A 146 -11.21 1.25 15.18
CA ARG A 146 -9.83 1.59 14.74
C ARG A 146 -8.79 0.81 15.53
N ASP A 147 -9.05 0.55 16.81
CA ASP A 147 -8.15 -0.20 17.68
C ASP A 147 -8.10 -1.70 17.36
N ALA A 148 -9.07 -2.24 16.61
CA ALA A 148 -9.02 -3.61 16.13
C ALA A 148 -7.97 -3.84 15.02
N PHE A 149 -7.50 -2.77 14.35
CA PHE A 149 -6.64 -2.90 13.18
C PHE A 149 -5.20 -2.43 13.43
N ASP A 150 -4.25 -3.13 12.81
CA ASP A 150 -2.86 -2.71 12.66
C ASP A 150 -2.57 -2.37 11.19
N VAL A 151 -2.19 -1.11 10.94
CA VAL A 151 -2.01 -0.55 9.61
C VAL A 151 -0.54 -0.26 9.37
N THR A 152 0.08 -1.07 8.52
CA THR A 152 1.45 -0.85 8.05
C THR A 152 1.43 -0.29 6.65
N THR A 153 2.15 0.81 6.44
CA THR A 153 2.27 1.49 5.16
C THR A 153 3.73 1.68 4.78
N LYS A 154 4.03 1.58 3.49
CA LYS A 154 5.35 1.86 2.94
C LYS A 154 5.21 2.79 1.74
N PHE A 155 5.75 4.00 1.87
CA PHE A 155 5.71 5.05 0.87
C PHE A 155 7.03 5.07 0.10
N PHE A 156 6.96 5.03 -1.23
CA PHE A 156 8.11 5.03 -2.13
C PHE A 156 8.14 6.34 -2.92
N TYR A 157 9.28 7.05 -2.83
CA TYR A 157 9.57 8.19 -3.71
C TYR A 157 10.19 7.70 -5.03
N PHE A 158 9.41 7.71 -6.11
CA PHE A 158 9.88 7.31 -7.43
C PHE A 158 10.47 8.46 -8.25
N SER A 159 9.97 9.69 -8.08
CA SER A 159 10.50 10.85 -8.77
C SER A 159 11.21 11.77 -7.77
N ASP A 160 12.42 12.19 -8.13
CA ASP A 160 13.05 13.34 -7.51
C ASP A 160 12.35 14.56 -8.13
N ALA A 161 11.70 15.40 -7.34
CA ALA A 161 11.05 16.60 -7.86
C ALA A 161 12.11 17.54 -8.47
N LYS A 162 12.39 17.36 -9.77
CA LYS A 162 13.02 18.37 -10.61
C LYS A 162 11.89 19.07 -11.33
N VAL A 163 11.53 20.25 -10.84
CA VAL A 163 10.77 21.22 -11.62
C VAL A 163 11.77 22.21 -12.19
N ASP A 164 11.95 22.13 -13.50
CA ASP A 164 12.34 23.19 -14.42
C ASP A 164 13.13 24.37 -13.82
N GLY A 165 14.45 24.18 -13.67
CA GLY A 165 15.50 25.20 -13.81
C GLY A 165 15.47 26.50 -12.98
N ASN A 166 14.41 26.82 -12.23
CA ASN A 166 14.21 28.17 -11.70
C ASN A 166 13.38 28.27 -10.41
N SER A 167 12.87 27.18 -9.83
CA SER A 167 12.24 27.20 -8.51
C SER A 167 12.98 26.32 -7.52
N GLN A 168 13.20 26.86 -6.32
CA GLN A 168 13.81 26.22 -5.17
C GLN A 168 12.85 25.17 -4.57
N GLU A 169 12.44 24.17 -5.36
CA GLU A 169 11.54 23.10 -4.91
C GLU A 169 12.31 21.99 -4.22
N SER A 170 11.71 21.44 -3.15
CA SER A 170 12.28 20.33 -2.39
C SER A 170 12.27 19.05 -3.21
N TYR A 171 13.41 18.36 -3.28
CA TYR A 171 13.61 17.09 -4.02
C TYR A 171 12.55 16.02 -3.71
N TYR A 172 11.97 16.05 -2.50
CA TYR A 172 10.98 15.11 -2.00
C TYR A 172 9.90 15.90 -1.25
N PRO A 173 8.81 16.31 -1.91
CA PRO A 173 7.76 17.10 -1.28
C PRO A 173 6.96 16.25 -0.28
N ALA A 174 6.80 16.78 0.94
CA ALA A 174 6.05 16.10 2.01
C ALA A 174 4.54 16.07 1.71
N GLU A 175 4.08 16.95 0.83
CA GLU A 175 2.71 17.06 0.34
C GLU A 175 2.26 15.77 -0.36
N TRP A 176 3.18 15.01 -0.96
CA TRP A 176 2.86 13.69 -1.53
C TRP A 176 2.53 12.66 -0.46
N ILE A 177 3.14 12.74 0.72
CA ILE A 177 2.79 11.89 1.87
C ILE A 177 1.39 12.28 2.39
N ASP A 178 1.10 13.57 2.46
CA ASP A 178 -0.23 14.05 2.88
C ASP A 178 -1.33 13.53 1.96
N GLU A 179 -1.10 13.63 0.64
CA GLU A 179 -1.99 13.11 -0.38
C GLU A 179 -2.13 11.59 -0.28
N ALA A 180 -1.04 10.86 -0.11
CA ALA A 180 -1.06 9.39 0.01
C ALA A 180 -1.84 8.92 1.25
N LEU A 181 -1.68 9.59 2.40
CA LEU A 181 -2.47 9.30 3.60
C LEU A 181 -3.96 9.61 3.39
N GLY A 182 -4.29 10.66 2.64
CA GLY A 182 -5.67 10.92 2.21
C GLY A 182 -6.22 9.80 1.32
N CYS A 183 -5.39 9.29 0.40
CA CYS A 183 -5.74 8.15 -0.44
C CYS A 183 -5.98 6.88 0.39
N LEU A 184 -5.13 6.59 1.37
CA LEU A 184 -5.30 5.47 2.31
C LEU A 184 -6.63 5.54 3.03
N ALA A 185 -6.96 6.70 3.62
CA ALA A 185 -8.22 6.90 4.33
C ALA A 185 -9.44 6.75 3.40
N THR A 186 -9.31 7.18 2.15
CA THR A 186 -10.39 7.02 1.17
C THR A 186 -10.60 5.55 0.78
N ALA A 187 -9.51 4.81 0.55
CA ALA A 187 -9.55 3.41 0.15
C ALA A 187 -9.99 2.47 1.29
N THR A 188 -9.49 2.68 2.50
CA THR A 188 -9.66 1.74 3.62
C THR A 188 -10.67 2.21 4.67
N GLY A 189 -10.99 3.51 4.72
CA GLY A 189 -11.71 4.12 5.84
C GLY A 189 -10.83 4.45 7.05
N LEU A 190 -9.58 3.98 7.10
CA LEU A 190 -8.67 4.18 8.24
C LEU A 190 -7.90 5.48 8.11
N LYS A 191 -8.05 6.37 9.10
CA LYS A 191 -7.47 7.72 9.08
C LYS A 191 -6.00 7.78 9.49
N THR A 192 -5.47 6.72 10.10
CA THR A 192 -4.13 6.69 10.69
C THR A 192 -3.38 5.42 10.30
N ALA A 193 -2.06 5.54 10.15
CA ALA A 193 -1.14 4.42 9.97
C ALA A 193 -0.39 4.16 11.28
N ASP A 194 -0.42 2.91 11.75
CA ASP A 194 0.32 2.51 12.96
C ASP A 194 1.84 2.52 12.67
N THR A 195 2.23 1.99 11.51
CA THR A 195 3.61 2.03 11.01
C THR A 195 3.67 2.66 9.63
N PHE A 196 4.47 3.72 9.46
CA PHE A 196 4.69 4.41 8.20
C PHE A 196 6.17 4.40 7.82
N ILE A 197 6.50 3.64 6.79
CA ILE A 197 7.87 3.40 6.33
C ILE A 197 8.11 4.22 5.08
N ILE A 198 9.25 4.90 4.99
CA ILE A 198 9.61 5.70 3.82
C ILE A 198 10.77 5.04 3.10
N ALA A 199 10.65 4.92 1.79
CA ALA A 199 11.65 4.37 0.91
C ALA A 199 12.05 5.37 -0.17
N PHE A 200 13.34 5.43 -0.46
CA PHE A 200 13.92 6.27 -1.51
C PHE A 200 14.70 5.40 -2.53
N PRO A 201 14.02 4.62 -3.38
CA PRO A 201 14.68 3.67 -4.30
C PRO A 201 15.79 4.30 -5.16
N LYS A 202 15.60 5.53 -5.63
CA LYS A 202 16.59 6.23 -6.47
C LYS A 202 17.79 6.78 -5.67
N LEU A 203 17.63 7.04 -4.37
CA LEU A 203 18.68 7.61 -3.53
C LEU A 203 19.71 6.57 -3.11
N LYS A 204 19.34 5.28 -3.05
CA LYS A 204 20.19 4.13 -2.67
C LYS A 204 20.95 4.41 -1.37
N LEU A 205 20.24 4.40 -0.24
CA LEU A 205 20.78 4.71 1.10
C LEU A 205 21.66 3.56 1.67
N ASP A 206 21.56 2.39 1.08
CA ASP A 206 22.27 1.16 1.38
C ASP A 206 23.59 0.98 0.59
N CYS A 207 23.93 1.90 -0.32
CA CYS A 207 25.09 1.76 -1.21
C CYS A 207 26.42 1.72 -0.43
N PRO A 208 27.18 0.60 -0.45
CA PRO A 208 28.36 0.42 0.40
C PRO A 208 29.58 1.25 -0.05
N HIS A 209 29.62 1.65 -1.32
CA HIS A 209 30.74 2.37 -1.93
C HIS A 209 30.54 3.90 -1.99
N ALA A 210 29.48 4.43 -1.37
CA ALA A 210 29.26 5.86 -1.32
C ALA A 210 30.31 6.56 -0.43
N SER A 211 30.82 7.72 -0.87
CA SER A 211 31.70 8.54 -0.04
C SER A 211 30.94 9.17 1.13
N ASP A 212 31.64 9.53 2.21
CA ASP A 212 30.99 10.16 3.38
C ASP A 212 30.26 11.46 3.02
N GLU A 213 30.79 12.24 2.07
CA GLU A 213 30.12 13.44 1.55
C GLU A 213 28.81 13.09 0.82
N GLN A 214 28.80 12.02 0.02
CA GLN A 214 27.59 11.55 -0.65
C GLN A 214 26.56 11.05 0.37
N ILE A 215 27.00 10.26 1.36
CA ILE A 215 26.14 9.75 2.43
C ILE A 215 25.49 10.91 3.19
N TYR A 216 26.27 11.90 3.59
CA TYR A 216 25.76 13.08 4.31
C TYR A 216 24.72 13.84 3.49
N LYS A 217 25.01 14.12 2.19
CA LYS A 217 24.07 14.79 1.29
C LYS A 217 22.76 14.02 1.12
N LYS A 218 22.83 12.68 0.99
CA LYS A 218 21.64 11.83 0.91
C LYS A 218 20.84 11.89 2.22
N ALA A 219 21.51 11.76 3.35
CA ALA A 219 20.91 11.84 4.67
C ALA A 219 20.22 13.19 4.94
N THR A 220 20.78 14.30 4.46
CA THR A 220 20.15 15.64 4.57
C THR A 220 18.82 15.70 3.84
N LYS A 221 18.77 15.19 2.60
CA LYS A 221 17.51 15.14 1.84
C LYS A 221 16.43 14.34 2.58
N VAL A 222 16.81 13.24 3.22
CA VAL A 222 15.88 12.41 4.01
C VAL A 222 15.46 13.13 5.29
N ALA A 223 16.40 13.79 5.99
CA ALA A 223 16.13 14.55 7.21
C ALA A 223 15.15 15.70 6.98
N ASP A 224 15.24 16.40 5.85
CA ASP A 224 14.33 17.49 5.50
C ASP A 224 12.87 17.01 5.38
N VAL A 225 12.66 15.88 4.70
CA VAL A 225 11.34 15.23 4.60
C VAL A 225 10.87 14.77 5.97
N TRP A 226 11.77 14.11 6.70
CA TRP A 226 11.49 13.49 7.98
C TRP A 226 11.03 14.50 9.03
N LYS A 227 11.67 15.67 9.10
CA LYS A 227 11.28 16.77 10.01
C LYS A 227 9.84 17.23 9.73
N ARG A 228 9.43 17.32 8.45
CA ARG A 228 8.08 17.77 8.07
C ARG A 228 6.99 16.77 8.45
N ILE A 229 7.22 15.48 8.24
CA ILE A 229 6.21 14.43 8.53
C ILE A 229 6.24 13.95 9.98
N SER A 230 7.29 14.24 10.73
CA SER A 230 7.40 13.88 12.14
C SER A 230 6.28 14.47 12.99
N THR A 231 5.70 15.60 12.58
CA THR A 231 4.60 16.25 13.28
C THR A 231 3.21 15.71 12.90
N ASP A 232 3.11 14.87 11.86
CA ASP A 232 1.82 14.37 11.40
C ASP A 232 1.22 13.36 12.38
N LYS A 233 0.03 13.70 12.89
CA LYS A 233 -0.73 12.90 13.86
C LYS A 233 -1.35 11.65 13.25
N ARG A 234 -1.46 11.57 11.92
CA ARG A 234 -1.95 10.38 11.22
C ARG A 234 -0.93 9.25 11.24
N ILE A 235 0.33 9.55 11.49
CA ILE A 235 1.41 8.56 11.55
C ILE A 235 1.78 8.32 13.01
N LEU A 236 1.62 7.10 13.50
CA LEU A 236 1.94 6.77 14.91
C LEU A 236 3.40 6.35 15.08
N SER A 237 3.94 5.58 14.15
CA SER A 237 5.34 5.15 14.12
C SER A 237 5.95 5.43 12.75
N LEU A 238 7.18 5.95 12.73
CA LEU A 238 7.93 6.24 11.51
C LEU A 238 9.09 5.26 11.33
N GLY A 239 9.25 4.80 10.10
CA GLY A 239 10.35 3.94 9.70
C GLY A 239 11.06 4.38 8.42
N LEU A 240 12.30 3.92 8.25
CA LEU A 240 13.12 4.18 7.07
C LEU A 240 13.51 2.85 6.40
N SER A 241 13.35 2.75 5.09
CA SER A 241 13.68 1.54 4.32
C SER A 241 15.06 1.62 3.67
N ASP A 242 15.69 0.46 3.56
CA ASP A 242 16.88 0.18 2.74
C ASP A 242 18.05 1.12 3.06
N VAL A 243 18.40 1.18 4.34
CA VAL A 243 19.43 2.09 4.87
C VAL A 243 20.65 1.31 5.39
N SER A 244 21.85 1.76 5.02
CA SER A 244 23.11 1.25 5.61
C SER A 244 23.37 1.88 6.99
N GLN A 245 24.22 1.24 7.81
CA GLN A 245 24.62 1.81 9.12
C GLN A 245 25.17 3.23 8.99
N ARG A 246 26.03 3.49 7.99
CA ARG A 246 26.66 4.80 7.77
C ARG A 246 25.61 5.86 7.41
N SER A 247 24.66 5.53 6.54
CA SER A 247 23.55 6.42 6.18
C SER A 247 22.61 6.68 7.34
N LEU A 248 22.29 5.65 8.14
CA LEU A 248 21.42 5.81 9.31
C LEU A 248 22.07 6.71 10.36
N ARG A 249 23.36 6.52 10.67
CA ARG A 249 24.13 7.40 11.55
C ARG A 249 24.15 8.85 11.06
N ALA A 250 24.47 9.05 9.78
CA ALA A 250 24.48 10.38 9.18
C ALA A 250 23.10 11.04 9.22
N PHE A 251 22.03 10.27 9.04
CA PHE A 251 20.66 10.74 9.14
C PHE A 251 20.27 11.10 10.58
N VAL A 252 20.47 10.21 11.54
CA VAL A 252 20.15 10.45 12.96
C VAL A 252 20.91 11.66 13.51
N SER A 253 22.17 11.85 13.10
CA SER A 253 22.97 13.02 13.50
C SER A 253 22.42 14.37 13.04
N GLN A 254 21.50 14.38 12.06
CA GLN A 254 20.86 15.59 11.54
C GLN A 254 19.48 15.87 12.17
N LEU A 255 18.99 14.95 13.00
CA LEU A 255 17.75 15.12 13.73
C LEU A 255 18.04 15.84 15.06
N ASP A 256 17.42 16.99 15.26
CA ASP A 256 17.51 17.78 16.50
C ASP A 256 16.62 17.17 17.62
N CYS A 257 16.69 15.85 17.82
CA CYS A 257 15.86 15.11 18.77
C CYS A 257 16.71 14.56 19.93
N PRO A 258 16.32 14.77 21.21
CA PRO A 258 17.01 14.19 22.36
C PRO A 258 17.15 12.67 22.18
N SER A 259 18.30 12.12 22.57
CA SER A 259 18.45 10.67 22.75
C SER A 259 17.55 10.23 23.90
N LEU A 260 16.74 9.18 23.69
CA LEU A 260 15.90 8.63 24.75
C LEU A 260 16.78 8.07 25.89
N PRO A 261 16.39 8.20 27.16
CA PRO A 261 17.07 7.54 28.26
C PRO A 261 16.99 6.01 28.10
N PRO A 262 18.01 5.25 28.54
CA PRO A 262 18.03 3.78 28.45
C PRO A 262 16.82 3.09 29.11
N GLU A 263 16.25 3.70 30.14
CA GLU A 263 15.18 3.13 30.97
C GLU A 263 13.82 3.07 30.24
N GLU A 264 13.61 3.90 29.22
CA GLU A 264 12.40 3.89 28.38
C GLU A 264 12.58 3.02 27.10
N ALA A 265 13.80 2.55 26.83
CA ALA A 265 14.12 1.69 25.69
C ALA A 265 13.84 0.20 25.96
N GLU A 266 13.73 -0.22 27.23
CA GLU A 266 13.52 -1.63 27.59
C GLU A 266 12.05 -2.08 27.53
N LEU A 267 11.08 -1.18 27.40
CA LEU A 267 9.65 -1.54 27.37
C LEU A 267 9.13 -1.99 26.00
N GLY A 268 9.92 -1.86 24.94
CA GLY A 268 9.62 -2.50 23.65
C GLY A 268 10.21 -3.90 23.65
N THR A 269 9.37 -4.93 23.80
CA THR A 269 9.81 -6.32 23.58
C THR A 269 10.40 -6.43 22.17
N ASN A 270 11.74 -6.50 22.09
CA ASN A 270 12.52 -6.70 20.87
C ASN A 270 12.39 -8.15 20.36
N GLU A 271 11.16 -8.64 20.24
CA GLU A 271 10.93 -9.82 19.42
C GLU A 271 10.90 -9.39 17.95
N PRO A 272 11.64 -10.06 17.05
CA PRO A 272 11.53 -9.84 15.63
C PRO A 272 10.07 -10.08 15.21
N ILE A 273 9.33 -9.01 14.90
CA ILE A 273 8.05 -9.14 14.23
C ILE A 273 8.37 -9.54 12.79
N GLU A 274 8.36 -10.84 12.51
CA GLU A 274 8.24 -11.31 11.13
C GLU A 274 6.93 -10.77 10.57
N ILE A 275 7.00 -9.94 9.52
CA ILE A 275 5.82 -9.57 8.73
C ILE A 275 5.30 -10.89 8.14
N PRO A 276 4.14 -11.41 8.57
CA PRO A 276 3.76 -12.76 8.24
C PRO A 276 3.46 -12.87 6.75
N SER A 277 4.21 -13.70 6.04
CA SER A 277 3.87 -14.12 4.67
C SER A 277 2.88 -15.29 4.63
N SER A 278 2.53 -15.88 5.78
CA SER A 278 1.54 -16.96 5.96
C SER A 278 1.11 -17.09 7.42
N PRO A 279 -0.13 -17.57 7.72
CA PRO A 279 -0.65 -17.59 9.08
C PRO A 279 -0.12 -18.82 9.84
N SER A 280 0.59 -18.61 10.93
CA SER A 280 0.76 -19.62 11.98
C SER A 280 0.41 -19.00 13.33
N LYS A 281 -0.41 -19.73 14.08
CA LYS A 281 -1.12 -19.33 15.28
C LYS A 281 -0.19 -18.77 16.35
N VAL A 282 -0.37 -17.50 16.70
CA VAL A 282 0.09 -16.93 17.97
C VAL A 282 -1.16 -16.51 18.74
N SER A 283 -1.38 -17.09 19.92
CA SER A 283 -2.45 -16.70 20.83
C SER A 283 -1.94 -15.58 21.73
N LEU A 284 -2.58 -14.41 21.70
CA LEU A 284 -2.19 -13.26 22.53
C LEU A 284 -3.33 -12.87 23.49
N GLY A 285 -2.96 -12.61 24.75
CA GLY A 285 -3.87 -12.24 25.84
C GLY A 285 -4.20 -10.73 25.93
N PRO A 286 -5.06 -10.32 26.87
CA PRO A 286 -5.72 -9.01 26.89
C PRO A 286 -4.90 -7.80 27.40
N ASP A 287 -3.62 -7.94 27.74
CA ASP A 287 -2.80 -6.88 28.40
C ASP A 287 -2.25 -5.76 27.48
N ARG A 288 -2.57 -5.75 26.17
CA ARG A 288 -1.93 -4.84 25.19
C ARG A 288 -2.60 -3.48 24.96
N LEU A 289 -3.74 -3.19 25.58
CA LEU A 289 -4.36 -1.85 25.47
C LEU A 289 -3.52 -0.76 26.15
N ASP A 290 -2.76 -1.11 27.20
CA ASP A 290 -1.89 -0.17 27.92
C ASP A 290 -0.65 0.23 27.10
N GLU A 291 -0.11 -0.68 26.28
CA GLU A 291 1.06 -0.42 25.43
C GLU A 291 0.80 0.70 24.40
N ARG A 292 -0.40 0.78 23.79
CA ARG A 292 -0.71 1.83 22.79
C ARG A 292 -0.80 3.21 23.43
N THR A 293 -1.45 3.30 24.60
CA THR A 293 -1.62 4.56 25.32
C THR A 293 -0.27 5.09 25.78
N GLU A 294 0.60 4.22 26.29
CA GLU A 294 1.98 4.57 26.66
C GLU A 294 2.86 4.89 25.44
N LEU A 295 2.72 4.17 24.31
CA LEU A 295 3.44 4.50 23.07
C LEU A 295 3.06 5.88 22.50
N ILE A 296 1.77 6.26 22.55
CA ILE A 296 1.31 7.60 22.17
C ILE A 296 1.80 8.66 23.16
N ARG A 297 1.98 8.29 24.43
CA ARG A 297 2.41 9.20 25.51
C ARG A 297 3.91 9.49 25.47
N VAL A 298 4.74 8.47 25.23
CA VAL A 298 6.20 8.59 25.15
C VAL A 298 6.65 9.13 23.78
N TYR A 299 5.91 8.80 22.70
CA TYR A 299 6.31 9.12 21.31
C TYR A 299 5.25 9.85 20.50
N GLY A 300 4.37 10.58 21.19
CA GLY A 300 3.35 11.42 20.58
C GLY A 300 3.96 12.41 19.58
N PRO A 301 3.10 13.03 18.74
CA PRO A 301 3.56 13.98 17.73
C PRO A 301 4.46 15.04 18.37
N GLY A 302 5.71 15.09 17.94
CA GLY A 302 6.75 15.99 18.44
C GLY A 302 7.42 16.75 17.29
N PRO A 303 8.22 17.79 17.60
CA PRO A 303 8.82 18.66 16.57
C PRO A 303 9.75 17.91 15.60
N CYS A 304 10.36 16.80 16.04
CA CYS A 304 11.11 15.87 15.20
C CYS A 304 11.18 14.51 15.91
N ARG A 305 10.75 13.42 15.29
CA ARG A 305 10.78 12.07 15.89
C ARG A 305 12.04 11.32 15.44
N ARG A 306 12.58 10.43 16.26
CA ARG A 306 13.60 9.47 15.81
C ARG A 306 12.95 8.31 15.03
N PRO A 307 13.66 7.66 14.09
CA PRO A 307 13.16 6.45 13.45
C PRO A 307 12.93 5.36 14.50
N ARG A 308 11.76 4.74 14.50
CA ARG A 308 11.46 3.59 15.37
C ARG A 308 11.70 2.27 14.68
N LEU A 309 11.71 2.30 13.35
CA LEU A 309 11.85 1.13 12.51
C LEU A 309 12.86 1.43 11.39
N CYS A 310 13.77 0.51 11.14
CA CYS A 310 14.55 0.48 9.92
C CYS A 310 14.32 -0.86 9.23
N THR A 311 14.16 -0.82 7.91
CA THR A 311 13.96 -2.05 7.13
C THR A 311 15.10 -2.34 6.18
N ILE A 312 15.35 -3.62 5.94
CA ILE A 312 16.41 -4.13 5.07
C ILE A 312 15.86 -5.18 4.10
N ASN A 313 16.29 -5.12 2.85
CA ASN A 313 15.90 -6.10 1.84
C ASN A 313 16.77 -7.37 1.92
N LEU A 314 16.16 -8.53 2.19
CA LEU A 314 16.88 -9.82 2.27
C LEU A 314 17.32 -10.35 0.90
N ARG A 315 16.63 -9.99 -0.18
CA ARG A 315 16.80 -10.65 -1.51
C ARG A 315 18.11 -10.34 -2.21
N GLU A 316 18.79 -9.27 -1.79
CA GLU A 316 19.93 -8.72 -2.53
C GLU A 316 21.30 -9.06 -1.95
N GLN A 317 21.36 -9.89 -0.92
CA GLN A 317 22.66 -10.29 -0.34
C GLN A 317 23.40 -11.37 -1.14
N ASN A 318 22.92 -11.70 -2.34
CA ASN A 318 23.56 -12.63 -3.27
C ASN A 318 24.08 -11.90 -4.54
N CYS A 319 24.94 -10.91 -4.39
CA CYS A 319 25.78 -10.33 -5.45
C CYS A 319 26.83 -9.42 -4.77
N ASP A 320 28.15 -9.62 -4.87
CA ASP A 320 28.97 -9.77 -6.08
C ASP A 320 30.20 -10.67 -5.85
N ASP A 321 30.34 -11.77 -6.61
CA ASP A 321 31.65 -12.41 -6.85
C ASP A 321 31.73 -12.96 -8.29
N ASN A 322 31.29 -12.15 -9.25
CA ASN A 322 31.29 -12.53 -10.68
C ASN A 322 31.99 -11.50 -11.58
N SER A 323 32.96 -10.77 -11.04
CA SER A 323 33.91 -10.00 -11.84
C SER A 323 35.33 -10.43 -11.53
N LEU A 324 35.75 -11.58 -12.07
CA LEU A 324 37.08 -11.86 -12.64
C LEU A 324 37.25 -13.37 -12.90
N GLY A 325 37.44 -13.73 -14.17
CA GLY A 325 38.26 -14.86 -14.64
C GLY A 325 38.11 -16.22 -13.93
N GLY A 326 37.48 -17.16 -14.63
CA GLY A 326 37.26 -18.52 -14.13
C GLY A 326 38.49 -19.21 -13.52
N ARG A 327 38.27 -19.82 -12.35
CA ARG A 327 38.88 -21.10 -11.98
C ARG A 327 38.05 -21.74 -10.88
N SER A 328 37.45 -22.88 -11.20
CA SER A 328 36.79 -23.76 -10.24
C SER A 328 37.78 -24.15 -9.14
N VAL A 329 37.57 -23.67 -7.92
CA VAL A 329 38.31 -24.08 -6.72
C VAL A 329 37.32 -24.30 -5.55
N SER A 330 37.18 -25.59 -5.23
CA SER A 330 36.81 -26.20 -3.95
C SER A 330 35.95 -25.43 -2.94
N LYS A 331 34.76 -26.00 -2.71
CA LYS A 331 33.98 -25.99 -1.47
C LYS A 331 34.88 -26.11 -0.23
N THR A 332 35.13 -24.99 0.45
CA THR A 332 35.32 -24.89 1.92
C THR A 332 35.37 -23.41 2.31
N SER A 333 34.21 -22.80 2.51
CA SER A 333 34.08 -21.62 3.37
C SER A 333 32.72 -21.69 4.04
N ALA A 334 32.69 -22.24 5.24
CA ALA A 334 31.56 -22.17 6.16
C ALA A 334 31.47 -20.78 6.85
N ASN A 335 31.93 -19.71 6.17
CA ASN A 335 31.99 -18.35 6.69
C ASN A 335 31.50 -17.28 5.69
N ALA A 336 30.86 -17.65 4.58
CA ALA A 336 30.07 -16.73 3.76
C ALA A 336 28.63 -16.59 4.29
N SER A 337 28.49 -16.66 5.62
CA SER A 337 27.23 -16.55 6.35
C SER A 337 26.88 -15.07 6.44
N SER A 338 26.05 -14.61 5.50
CA SER A 338 25.25 -13.38 5.56
C SER A 338 25.91 -12.16 6.19
N CYS A 339 26.47 -11.28 5.35
CA CYS A 339 27.04 -9.98 5.70
C CYS A 339 25.99 -8.95 6.17
N TRP A 340 25.00 -9.37 6.96
CA TRP A 340 24.31 -8.45 7.85
C TRP A 340 25.39 -7.76 8.67
N ASP A 341 25.50 -6.45 8.49
CA ASP A 341 26.44 -5.66 9.25
C ASP A 341 26.02 -5.78 10.71
N ARG A 342 26.73 -6.62 11.47
CA ARG A 342 26.58 -6.74 12.92
C ARG A 342 26.60 -5.33 13.55
N GLY A 343 27.35 -4.40 12.94
CA GLY A 343 27.34 -2.99 13.29
C GLY A 343 25.99 -2.30 13.08
N LEU A 344 25.23 -2.58 12.02
CA LEU A 344 23.87 -2.04 11.84
C LEU A 344 22.92 -2.54 12.93
N ALA A 345 22.93 -3.85 13.21
CA ALA A 345 22.06 -4.42 14.24
C ALA A 345 22.41 -3.89 15.64
N GLU A 346 23.69 -3.80 15.98
CA GLU A 346 24.18 -3.21 17.23
C GLU A 346 23.79 -1.73 17.32
N TYR A 347 23.98 -0.95 16.25
CA TYR A 347 23.61 0.46 16.23
C TYR A 347 22.10 0.69 16.35
N CYS A 348 21.29 -0.09 15.63
CA CYS A 348 19.82 -0.04 15.77
C CYS A 348 19.40 -0.34 17.21
N LYS A 349 20.01 -1.33 17.87
CA LYS A 349 19.75 -1.63 19.28
C LYS A 349 20.15 -0.48 20.20
N GLU A 350 21.32 0.13 19.99
CA GLU A 350 21.80 1.29 20.77
C GLU A 350 20.86 2.50 20.64
N GLU A 351 20.31 2.72 19.45
CA GLU A 351 19.43 3.85 19.15
C GLU A 351 17.94 3.55 19.36
N ASN A 352 17.61 2.37 19.92
CA ASN A 352 16.24 1.87 20.11
C ASN A 352 15.40 1.88 18.81
N VAL A 353 16.01 1.45 17.71
CA VAL A 353 15.41 1.30 16.39
C VAL A 353 15.17 -0.18 16.12
N LEU A 354 13.93 -0.56 15.85
CA LEU A 354 13.58 -1.92 15.46
C LEU A 354 14.09 -2.19 14.04
N LEU A 355 14.91 -3.23 13.87
CA LEU A 355 15.43 -3.65 12.57
C LEU A 355 14.57 -4.79 12.01
N VAL A 356 13.90 -4.58 10.88
CA VAL A 356 13.00 -5.56 10.26
C VAL A 356 13.40 -5.89 8.83
N ALA A 357 13.36 -7.17 8.50
CA ALA A 357 13.57 -7.65 7.15
C ALA A 357 12.29 -7.53 6.30
N HIS A 358 12.44 -7.18 5.02
CA HIS A 358 11.35 -7.28 4.04
C HIS A 358 11.81 -7.96 2.74
N ASN A 359 10.81 -8.41 1.98
CA ASN A 359 10.99 -9.18 0.75
C ASN A 359 10.51 -8.45 -0.51
N ASP A 360 10.40 -7.12 -0.43
CA ASP A 360 10.03 -6.32 -1.61
C ASP A 360 11.07 -6.50 -2.72
N GLN A 361 10.66 -6.34 -3.98
CA GLN A 361 11.63 -6.27 -5.07
C GLN A 361 12.41 -4.95 -5.00
N LYS A 362 13.70 -4.97 -5.38
CA LYS A 362 14.56 -3.78 -5.50
C LYS A 362 13.89 -2.67 -6.30
N ASP A 363 13.38 -3.11 -7.45
CA ASP A 363 12.69 -2.29 -8.43
C ASP A 363 11.24 -2.72 -8.39
N ILE A 364 10.49 -2.13 -7.47
CA ILE A 364 9.08 -2.48 -7.21
C ILE A 364 8.17 -2.17 -8.41
N LEU A 365 8.61 -1.28 -9.31
CA LEU A 365 7.94 -1.01 -10.58
C LEU A 365 8.99 -0.70 -11.66
N PRO A 366 9.49 -1.71 -12.38
CA PRO A 366 10.49 -1.50 -13.42
C PRO A 366 10.05 -0.49 -14.47
N GLU A 367 10.98 0.31 -14.99
CA GLU A 367 10.68 1.42 -15.92
C GLU A 367 9.88 0.96 -17.16
N ARG A 368 10.14 -0.26 -17.65
CA ARG A 368 9.41 -0.86 -18.79
C ARG A 368 7.97 -1.25 -18.47
N CYS A 369 7.66 -1.48 -17.20
CA CYS A 369 6.45 -2.19 -16.76
C CYS A 369 5.21 -1.35 -17.01
N LEU A 370 5.18 -0.12 -16.50
CA LEU A 370 4.02 0.77 -16.64
C LEU A 370 3.67 1.06 -18.11
N PRO A 371 4.61 1.43 -19.00
CA PRO A 371 4.31 1.58 -20.43
C PRO A 371 3.77 0.32 -21.09
N THR A 372 4.31 -0.85 -20.74
CA THR A 372 3.86 -2.14 -21.29
C THR A 372 2.42 -2.43 -20.87
N LEU A 373 2.10 -2.27 -19.59
CA LEU A 373 0.75 -2.47 -19.06
C LEU A 373 -0.23 -1.49 -19.71
N LEU A 374 0.10 -0.21 -19.78
CA LEU A 374 -0.80 0.79 -20.39
C LEU A 374 -0.98 0.59 -21.90
N GLY A 375 0.03 0.07 -22.60
CA GLY A 375 -0.04 -0.23 -24.03
C GLY A 375 -1.09 -1.29 -24.38
N GLU A 376 -1.34 -2.25 -23.50
CA GLU A 376 -2.43 -3.24 -23.67
C GLU A 376 -3.83 -2.58 -23.68
N PHE A 377 -3.97 -1.43 -23.04
CA PHE A 377 -5.22 -0.67 -22.94
C PHE A 377 -5.20 0.58 -23.82
N GLU A 378 -4.29 0.66 -24.79
CA GLU A 378 -4.30 1.75 -25.78
C GLU A 378 -5.65 1.78 -26.50
N GLY A 379 -6.24 2.98 -26.63
CA GLY A 379 -7.60 3.17 -27.16
C GLY A 379 -8.73 2.93 -26.16
N ARG A 380 -8.47 2.26 -25.03
CA ARG A 380 -9.45 2.02 -23.94
C ARG A 380 -9.31 2.98 -22.76
N ILE A 381 -8.20 3.71 -22.69
CA ILE A 381 -7.97 4.76 -21.71
C ILE A 381 -8.78 6.00 -22.09
N PRO A 382 -9.66 6.49 -21.21
CA PRO A 382 -10.39 7.73 -21.43
C PRO A 382 -9.41 8.90 -21.38
N HIS A 383 -9.44 9.76 -22.38
CA HIS A 383 -8.50 10.87 -22.59
C HIS A 383 -7.10 10.42 -22.99
N ALA A 384 -6.79 10.56 -24.28
CA ALA A 384 -5.47 10.27 -24.79
C ALA A 384 -4.42 11.21 -24.19
N MET A 385 -3.23 10.66 -23.95
CA MET A 385 -2.04 11.48 -23.71
C MET A 385 -1.69 12.25 -24.98
N SER A 386 -1.05 13.42 -24.83
CA SER A 386 -0.49 14.12 -26.00
C SER A 386 0.57 13.26 -26.69
N SER A 387 0.66 13.34 -28.02
CA SER A 387 1.74 12.72 -28.77
C SER A 387 3.10 13.17 -28.22
N ASN A 388 4.01 12.22 -27.99
CA ASN A 388 5.34 12.41 -27.36
C ASN A 388 5.35 12.59 -25.84
N LYS A 389 4.29 12.19 -25.12
CA LYS A 389 4.32 12.13 -23.65
C LYS A 389 4.18 10.69 -23.15
N ARG A 390 4.79 10.41 -22.01
CA ARG A 390 4.68 9.14 -21.29
C ARG A 390 4.36 9.37 -19.81
N LEU A 391 3.64 8.44 -19.19
CA LEU A 391 3.42 8.48 -17.74
C LEU A 391 4.64 7.93 -17.00
N GLU A 392 5.10 8.66 -15.99
CA GLU A 392 6.11 8.20 -15.04
C GLU A 392 5.54 8.09 -13.63
N PRO A 393 5.91 7.04 -12.87
CA PRO A 393 5.62 6.96 -11.44
C PRO A 393 6.27 8.10 -10.67
N VAL A 394 5.47 8.78 -9.83
CA VAL A 394 5.94 9.87 -8.96
C VAL A 394 6.12 9.34 -7.55
N TRP A 395 5.08 8.71 -7.01
CA TRP A 395 5.09 8.08 -5.71
C TRP A 395 4.17 6.87 -5.67
N LEU A 396 4.40 6.00 -4.70
CA LEU A 396 3.60 4.81 -4.45
C LEU A 396 3.41 4.62 -2.95
N LEU A 397 2.18 4.33 -2.53
CA LEU A 397 1.87 3.89 -1.18
C LEU A 397 1.46 2.41 -1.24
N LYS A 398 2.26 1.53 -0.63
CA LYS A 398 1.87 0.16 -0.30
C LYS A 398 1.27 0.14 1.09
N TYR A 399 0.20 -0.60 1.31
CA TYR A 399 -0.38 -0.74 2.64
C TYR A 399 -0.88 -2.17 2.90
N THR A 400 -0.89 -2.51 4.18
CA THR A 400 -1.39 -3.77 4.73
C THR A 400 -2.17 -3.46 6.00
N VAL A 401 -3.37 -4.02 6.12
CA VAL A 401 -4.24 -3.91 7.29
C VAL A 401 -4.42 -5.30 7.88
N LEU A 402 -4.04 -5.48 9.14
CA LEU A 402 -4.22 -6.71 9.89
C LEU A 402 -5.28 -6.51 10.97
N ILE A 403 -6.13 -7.52 11.20
CA ILE A 403 -6.98 -7.56 12.39
C ILE A 403 -6.11 -8.06 13.56
N ARG A 404 -5.92 -7.22 14.57
CA ARG A 404 -4.93 -7.39 15.63
C ARG A 404 -5.18 -8.62 16.51
N ASP A 405 -6.44 -8.87 16.87
CA ASP A 405 -6.84 -9.98 17.75
C ASP A 405 -6.65 -11.36 17.09
N ARG A 406 -6.75 -11.42 15.76
CA ARG A 406 -6.71 -12.66 14.98
C ARG A 406 -5.41 -12.84 14.21
N GLY A 407 -4.63 -11.78 14.02
CA GLY A 407 -3.46 -11.78 13.14
C GLY A 407 -3.82 -12.08 11.68
N VAL A 408 -5.05 -11.76 11.27
CA VAL A 408 -5.57 -12.06 9.92
C VAL A 408 -5.42 -10.83 9.03
N LEU A 409 -5.02 -11.05 7.78
CA LEU A 409 -4.99 -10.00 6.77
C LEU A 409 -6.43 -9.56 6.46
N ALA A 410 -6.75 -8.34 6.86
CA ALA A 410 -8.04 -7.72 6.55
C ALA A 410 -8.02 -7.11 5.15
N ASP A 411 -6.90 -6.47 4.80
CA ASP A 411 -6.75 -5.76 3.55
C ASP A 411 -5.26 -5.57 3.16
N LYS A 412 -4.99 -5.49 1.86
CA LYS A 412 -3.70 -5.18 1.28
C LYS A 412 -3.91 -4.49 -0.07
N GLY A 413 -3.15 -3.43 -0.33
CA GLY A 413 -3.25 -2.75 -1.61
C GLY A 413 -2.12 -1.77 -1.90
N PHE A 414 -2.24 -1.13 -3.06
CA PHE A 414 -1.34 -0.11 -3.53
C PHE A 414 -2.12 1.11 -3.99
N VAL A 415 -1.54 2.30 -3.79
CA VAL A 415 -1.96 3.53 -4.43
C VAL A 415 -0.76 4.09 -5.19
N LEU A 416 -0.86 4.12 -6.51
CA LEU A 416 0.17 4.65 -7.41
C LEU A 416 -0.27 6.01 -7.96
N PHE A 417 0.63 6.98 -7.96
CA PHE A 417 0.44 8.26 -8.63
C PHE A 417 1.51 8.46 -9.71
N CYS A 418 1.05 8.82 -10.90
CA CYS A 418 1.87 9.06 -12.08
C CYS A 418 1.59 10.44 -12.66
N LYS A 419 2.62 11.03 -13.28
CA LYS A 419 2.51 12.27 -14.05
C LYS A 419 3.00 12.05 -15.47
N THR A 420 2.49 12.81 -16.43
CA THR A 420 3.04 12.79 -17.78
C THR A 420 4.33 13.61 -17.85
N VAL A 421 5.32 13.06 -18.52
CA VAL A 421 6.58 13.72 -18.88
C VAL A 421 6.79 13.63 -20.38
N GLU A 422 7.65 14.50 -20.91
CA GLU A 422 8.09 14.41 -22.31
C GLU A 422 8.89 13.11 -22.50
N ALA A 423 8.58 12.38 -23.57
CA ALA A 423 9.02 11.01 -23.80
C ALA A 423 10.48 10.87 -24.24
#